data_AF-A0A316SF85-F1
#
_entry.id   AF-A0A316SF85-F1
#
_cell.length_a   1.000
_cell.length_b   1.000
_cell.length_c   1.000
_cell.angle_alpha   90.00
_cell.angle_beta   90.00
_cell.angle_gamma   90.00
#
_symmetry.space_group_name_H-M   'P 1'
#
loop_
_entity.id
_entity.type
_entity.pdbx_description
1 polymer ?
#
loop_
_entity_poly.entity_id
_entity_poly.type
_entity_poly.pdbx_seq_one_letter_code
_entity_poly.pdbx_strand_id
1 'polypeptide(L)'
;MLASDTCKGAENLALFYSLYKTAQMHGIEFETYLQKAITVMTEHLDEIEFEKDHRGTIIGYKSHSISDEILDKLMPWNMAQK
;
A
#
# COMPACT_ATOMS: atom_id res chain seq x y z
N MET A 1 -7.16 -27.97 -3.48
CA MET A 1 -6.73 -26.78 -2.71
C MET A 1 -5.79 -26.01 -3.62
N LEU A 2 -6.36 -25.16 -4.47
CA LEU A 2 -5.68 -24.41 -5.55
C LEU A 2 -6.10 -22.93 -5.50
N ALA A 3 -6.60 -22.47 -4.35
CA ALA A 3 -7.64 -21.43 -4.34
C ALA A 3 -7.37 -20.24 -3.41
N SER A 4 -6.78 -20.40 -2.22
CA SER A 4 -6.59 -19.24 -1.32
C SER A 4 -5.49 -18.31 -1.80
N ASP A 5 -4.33 -18.87 -2.11
CA ASP A 5 -3.11 -18.09 -2.36
C ASP A 5 -3.14 -17.45 -3.75
N THR A 6 -3.73 -18.16 -4.72
CA THR A 6 -3.98 -17.63 -6.07
C THR A 6 -5.02 -16.50 -6.05
N CYS A 7 -6.09 -16.61 -5.25
CA CYS A 7 -7.07 -15.53 -5.09
C CYS A 7 -6.45 -14.31 -4.41
N LYS A 8 -5.71 -14.48 -3.31
CA LYS A 8 -5.02 -13.37 -2.63
C LYS A 8 -3.98 -12.69 -3.52
N GLY A 9 -3.26 -13.47 -4.33
CA GLY A 9 -2.34 -12.94 -5.33
C GLY A 9 -3.05 -12.09 -6.39
N ALA A 10 -4.20 -12.54 -6.90
CA ALA A 10 -5.00 -11.78 -7.86
C ALA A 10 -5.57 -10.48 -7.25
N GLU A 11 -6.03 -10.52 -6.01
CA GLU A 11 -6.50 -9.33 -5.27
C GLU A 11 -5.38 -8.30 -5.11
N ASN A 12 -4.17 -8.73 -4.71
CA ASN A 12 -3.02 -7.84 -4.59
C ASN A 12 -2.65 -7.19 -5.93
N LEU A 13 -2.66 -7.96 -7.02
CA LEU A 13 -2.41 -7.44 -8.36
C LEU A 13 -3.49 -6.45 -8.79
N ALA A 14 -4.76 -6.72 -8.48
CA ALA A 14 -5.87 -5.81 -8.78
C ALA A 14 -5.77 -4.50 -7.98
N LEU A 15 -5.37 -4.55 -6.71
CA LEU A 15 -5.11 -3.37 -5.88
C LEU A 15 -3.96 -2.52 -6.45
N PHE A 16 -2.85 -3.17 -6.81
CA PHE A 16 -1.71 -2.48 -7.43
C PHE A 16 -2.09 -1.83 -8.76
N TYR A 17 -2.81 -2.55 -9.61
CA TYR A 17 -3.30 -2.01 -10.88
C TYR A 17 -4.27 -0.83 -10.67
N SER A 18 -5.15 -0.93 -9.67
CA SER A 18 -6.07 0.16 -9.32
C SER A 18 -5.32 1.42 -8.89
N LEU A 19 -4.29 1.27 -8.06
CA LEU A 19 -3.41 2.37 -7.64
C LEU A 19 -2.71 3.02 -8.84
N TYR A 20 -2.19 2.20 -9.77
CA TYR A 20 -1.61 2.67 -11.03
C TYR A 20 -2.62 3.48 -11.86
N LYS A 21 -3.85 2.97 -12.01
CA LYS A 21 -4.92 3.67 -12.74
C LYS A 21 -5.27 5.02 -12.09
N THR A 22 -5.34 5.08 -10.76
CA THR A 22 -5.55 6.33 -10.02
C THR A 22 -4.43 7.34 -10.30
N ALA A 23 -3.16 6.93 -10.20
CA ALA A 23 -2.03 7.81 -10.50
C ALA A 23 -2.12 8.38 -11.93
N GLN A 24 -2.43 7.53 -12.92
CA GLN A 24 -2.65 7.98 -14.31
C GLN A 24 -3.78 9.00 -14.43
N MET A 25 -4.93 8.77 -13.78
CA MET A 25 -6.09 9.67 -13.83
C MET A 25 -5.78 11.06 -13.27
N HIS A 26 -4.86 11.15 -12.30
CA HIS A 26 -4.47 12.39 -11.65
C HIS A 26 -3.18 13.00 -12.22
N GLY A 27 -2.65 12.47 -13.33
CA GLY A 27 -1.43 12.99 -13.98
C GLY A 27 -0.17 12.82 -13.14
N ILE A 28 -0.14 11.81 -12.26
CA ILE A 28 0.98 11.51 -11.37
C ILE A 28 1.88 10.47 -12.04
N GLU A 29 3.18 10.77 -12.07
CA GLU A 29 4.21 9.83 -12.52
C GLU A 29 4.33 8.69 -11.49
N PHE A 30 3.95 7.49 -11.91
CA PHE A 30 3.74 6.36 -11.00
C PHE A 30 5.03 5.84 -10.37
N GLU A 31 6.16 5.88 -11.08
CA GLU A 31 7.45 5.39 -10.58
C GLU A 31 7.96 6.29 -9.44
N THR A 32 7.97 7.61 -9.65
CA THR A 32 8.33 8.60 -8.62
C THR A 32 7.39 8.50 -7.42
N TYR A 33 6.09 8.35 -7.68
CA TYR A 33 5.10 8.15 -6.62
C TYR A 33 5.40 6.90 -5.79
N LEU A 34 5.66 5.77 -6.46
CA LEU A 34 5.93 4.50 -5.80
C LEU A 34 7.24 4.56 -5.00
N GLN A 35 8.28 5.20 -5.54
CA GLN A 35 9.53 5.45 -4.84
C GLN A 35 9.30 6.24 -3.54
N LYS A 36 8.54 7.35 -3.62
CA LYS A 36 8.19 8.16 -2.44
C LYS A 36 7.42 7.34 -1.41
N ALA A 37 6.41 6.58 -1.84
CA ALA A 37 5.61 5.74 -0.95
C ALA A 37 6.48 4.68 -0.26
N ILE A 38 7.35 3.99 -0.99
CA ILE A 38 8.26 3.00 -0.43
C ILE A 38 9.20 3.64 0.59
N THR A 39 9.80 4.80 0.28
CA THR A 39 10.68 5.51 1.21
C THR A 39 9.98 5.82 2.51
N VAL A 40 8.81 6.48 2.47
CA VAL A 40 8.07 6.85 3.68
C VAL A 40 7.61 5.62 4.45
N MET A 41 7.08 4.60 3.78
CA MET A 41 6.66 3.36 4.45
C MET A 41 7.83 2.60 5.08
N THR A 42 9.05 2.73 4.53
CA THR A 42 10.27 2.15 5.09
C THR A 42 10.76 2.93 6.31
N GLU A 43 10.66 4.27 6.27
CA GLU A 43 11.00 5.14 7.40
C GLU A 43 10.12 4.85 8.63
N HIS A 44 8.86 4.46 8.40
CA HIS A 44 7.88 4.12 9.43
C HIS A 44 7.65 2.60 9.57
N LEU A 45 8.63 1.77 9.19
CA LEU A 45 8.47 0.31 9.20
C LEU A 45 8.16 -0.25 10.60
N ASP A 46 8.73 0.36 11.64
CA ASP A 46 8.52 0.00 13.04
C ASP A 46 7.11 0.35 13.55
N GLU A 47 6.41 1.23 12.85
CA GLU A 47 5.03 1.62 13.15
C GLU A 47 3.99 0.75 12.42
N ILE A 48 4.42 -0.21 11.58
CA ILE A 48 3.53 -1.09 10.80
C ILE A 48 3.52 -2.49 11.39
N GLU A 49 2.33 -3.00 11.69
CA GLU A 49 2.12 -4.40 12.08
C GLU A 49 1.63 -5.21 10.88
N PHE A 50 2.40 -6.26 10.55
CA PHE A 50 2.05 -7.22 9.51
C PHE A 50 1.41 -8.47 10.10
N GLU A 51 0.40 -8.99 9.41
CA GLU A 51 -0.11 -10.33 9.66
C GLU A 51 0.96 -11.34 9.26
N LYS A 52 1.28 -12.28 10.15
CA LYS A 52 2.30 -13.32 9.94
C LYS A 52 1.70 -14.70 10.18
N ASP A 53 2.14 -15.67 9.39
CA ASP A 53 1.83 -17.07 9.64
C ASP A 53 2.62 -17.64 10.85
N HIS A 54 2.37 -18.90 11.19
CA HIS A 54 3.08 -19.62 12.25
C HIS A 54 4.60 -19.73 12.05
N ARG A 55 5.12 -19.42 10.85
CA ARG A 55 6.54 -19.42 10.50
C ARG A 55 7.14 -18.01 10.52
N GLY A 56 6.34 -16.99 10.83
CA GLY A 56 6.76 -15.59 10.81
C GLY A 56 6.78 -14.96 9.42
N THR A 57 6.26 -15.63 8.39
CA THR A 57 6.18 -15.11 7.03
C THR A 57 5.05 -14.09 6.95
N ILE A 58 5.32 -12.91 6.38
CA ILE A 58 4.30 -11.88 6.17
C ILE A 58 3.27 -12.39 5.17
N ILE A 59 2.02 -12.48 5.62
CA ILE A 59 0.89 -12.91 4.79
C ILE A 59 -0.07 -11.76 4.51
N GLY A 60 0.01 -10.63 5.22
CA GLY A 60 -0.88 -9.51 5.01
C GLY A 60 -0.55 -8.29 5.86
N TYR A 61 -1.36 -7.24 5.70
CA TYR A 61 -1.38 -6.07 6.57
C TYR A 61 -2.32 -6.31 7.75
N LYS A 62 -1.95 -5.86 8.96
CA LYS A 62 -2.79 -5.96 10.15
C LYS A 62 -3.21 -4.58 10.66
N SER A 63 -2.26 -3.71 10.95
CA SER A 63 -2.50 -2.36 11.48
C SER A 63 -1.27 -1.47 11.32
N HIS A 64 -1.40 -0.17 11.56
CA HIS A 64 -0.27 0.74 11.71
C HIS A 64 -0.56 1.78 12.81
N SER A 65 0.48 2.48 13.25
CA SER A 65 0.39 3.68 14.10
C SER A 65 0.86 4.96 13.40
N ILE A 66 1.12 4.89 12.09
CA ILE A 66 1.52 6.02 11.25
C ILE A 66 0.43 7.09 11.30
N SER A 67 0.82 8.35 11.46
CA SER A 67 -0.13 9.45 11.52
C SER A 67 -0.83 9.71 10.18
N ASP A 68 -2.10 10.14 10.27
CA ASP A 68 -2.91 10.49 9.09
C ASP A 68 -2.23 11.59 8.25
N GLU A 69 -1.57 12.56 8.88
CA GLU A 69 -0.84 13.63 8.17
C GLU A 69 0.26 13.09 7.23
N ILE A 70 0.89 11.98 7.58
CA ILE A 70 1.94 11.35 6.76
C ILE A 70 1.29 10.54 5.64
N LEU A 71 0.26 9.77 5.95
CA LEU A 71 -0.49 8.98 4.96
C LEU A 71 -1.18 9.87 3.92
N ASP A 72 -1.71 11.01 4.33
CA ASP A 72 -2.35 11.99 3.45
C ASP A 72 -1.37 12.60 2.44
N LYS A 73 -0.10 12.79 2.83
CA LYS A 73 0.97 13.23 1.90
C LYS A 73 1.34 12.17 0.87
N LEU A 74 0.95 10.92 1.10
CA LEU A 74 1.07 9.81 0.15
C LEU A 74 -0.18 9.65 -0.72
N MET A 75 -1.26 10.40 -0.47
CA MET A 75 -2.48 10.31 -1.29
C MET A 75 -2.84 11.67 -1.89
N PRO A 76 -2.01 12.21 -2.80
CA PRO A 76 -2.19 13.56 -3.35
C PRO A 76 -3.48 13.74 -4.18
N TRP A 77 -4.17 12.65 -4.51
CA TRP A 77 -5.47 12.65 -5.18
C TRP A 77 -6.67 12.73 -4.22
N ASN A 78 -6.46 12.59 -2.90
CA ASN A 78 -7.54 12.69 -1.92
C ASN A 78 -8.01 14.15 -1.83
N MET A 79 -9.09 14.45 -2.55
CA MET A 79 -9.74 15.77 -2.61
C MET A 79 -10.35 16.23 -1.27
N ALA A 80 -10.28 15.42 -0.22
CA ALA A 80 -10.61 15.81 1.17
C ALA A 80 -9.63 16.84 1.75
N GLN A 81 -8.52 17.13 1.05
CA GLN A 81 -7.55 18.18 1.38
C GLN A 81 -7.98 19.61 0.95
N LYS A 82 -9.28 19.85 0.67
CA LYS A 82 -9.82 21.17 0.33
C LYS A 82 -10.70 21.73 1.43
#